data_AF-A0A958BJ36-F1
#
_entry.id   AF-A0A958BJ36-F1
#
_cell.length_a   1.000
_cell.length_b   1.000
_cell.length_c   1.000
_cell.angle_alpha   90.00
_cell.angle_beta   90.00
_cell.angle_gamma   90.00
#
_symmetry.space_group_name_H-M   'P 1'
#
loop_
_entity.id
_entity.type
_entity.pdbx_description
1 polymer ?
#
loop_
_entity_poly.entity_id
_entity_poly.type
_entity_poly.pdbx_seq_one_letter_code
_entity_poly.pdbx_strand_id
1 'polypeptide(L)'
;MEHFQKEHRVKYGNFEAIEWSDLTEVKKMREALTFDAPLEVNWAWDYVGQVEELRRLYEIAKRRQWNAEEDLDWSEQIDRKKQWGQAKEYSPIAQCVEMLGGAEDDVRSATWDNFGYVCSQLLHGEQA
;
A
#
# COMPACT_ATOMS: atom_id res chain seq x y z
N MET A 1 -4.41 12.15 25.60
CA MET A 1 -3.80 12.22 24.24
C MET A 1 -3.35 13.63 23.89
N GLU A 2 -4.21 14.67 23.96
CA GLU A 2 -3.83 16.06 23.63
C GLU A 2 -2.67 16.63 24.46
N HIS A 3 -2.56 16.26 25.74
CA HIS A 3 -1.50 16.78 26.60
C HIS A 3 -0.11 16.23 26.25
N PHE A 4 -0.05 15.01 25.71
CA PHE A 4 1.19 14.25 25.48
C PHE A 4 1.89 14.65 24.17
N GLN A 5 1.12 15.11 23.18
CA GLN A 5 1.66 15.54 21.88
C GLN A 5 2.32 16.93 21.92
N LYS A 6 2.18 17.70 23.00
CA LYS A 6 2.77 19.04 23.09
C LYS A 6 4.26 19.00 23.43
N GLU A 7 4.70 18.03 24.22
CA GLU A 7 6.07 17.96 24.75
C GLU A 7 7.09 17.49 23.70
N HIS A 8 6.63 16.74 22.70
CA HIS A 8 7.46 16.20 21.62
C HIS A 8 7.37 17.00 20.31
N ARG A 9 6.70 18.16 20.30
CA ARG A 9 6.60 19.01 19.11
C ARG A 9 7.85 19.85 18.94
N VAL A 10 8.58 19.59 17.86
CA VAL A 10 9.75 20.36 17.44
C VAL A 10 9.40 21.15 16.18
N LYS A 11 9.70 22.46 16.19
CA LYS A 11 9.53 23.32 15.02
C LYS A 11 10.76 23.25 14.13
N TYR A 12 10.54 22.94 12.85
CA TYR A 12 11.53 23.05 11.78
C TYR A 12 11.07 24.11 10.79
N GLY A 13 11.51 25.36 11.00
CA GLY A 13 11.11 26.48 10.17
C GLY A 13 9.58 26.70 10.18
N ASN A 14 8.93 26.48 9.04
CA ASN A 14 7.47 26.64 8.89
C ASN A 14 6.66 25.37 9.22
N PHE A 15 7.33 24.28 9.62
CA PHE A 15 6.67 23.00 9.91
C PHE A 15 6.84 22.62 11.37
N GLU A 16 5.84 21.92 11.91
CA GLU A 16 5.91 21.25 13.22
C GLU A 16 6.01 19.75 12.97
N ALA A 17 6.98 19.10 13.60
CA ALA A 17 7.11 17.64 13.61
C ALA A 17 7.06 17.15 15.06
N ILE A 18 6.61 15.91 15.25
CA ILE A 18 6.67 15.23 16.54
C ILE A 18 7.93 14.38 16.54
N GLU A 19 8.93 14.76 17.34
CA GLU A 19 10.20 14.05 17.44
C GLU A 19 10.22 13.20 18.71
N TRP A 20 10.43 11.90 18.53
CA TRP A 20 10.58 10.94 19.63
C TRP A 20 12.07 10.61 19.76
N SER A 21 12.74 11.28 20.68
CA SER A 21 14.19 11.12 20.90
C SER A 21 14.55 9.83 21.65
N ASP A 22 13.62 9.26 22.43
CA ASP A 22 13.81 7.99 23.14
C ASP A 22 12.86 6.88 22.63
N LEU A 23 13.42 5.92 21.91
CA LEU A 23 12.70 4.74 21.41
C LEU A 23 12.20 3.83 22.54
N THR A 24 12.74 3.96 23.76
CA THR A 24 12.30 3.23 24.95
C THR A 24 10.93 3.69 25.42
N GLU A 25 10.63 4.99 25.30
CA GLU A 25 9.31 5.55 25.61
C GLU A 25 8.26 5.09 24.61
N VAL A 26 8.61 5.09 23.32
CA VAL A 26 7.74 4.54 22.25
C VAL A 26 7.47 3.06 22.50
N LYS A 27 8.47 2.29 22.95
CA LYS A 27 8.31 0.87 23.27
C LYS A 27 7.35 0.66 24.46
N LYS A 28 7.48 1.43 25.54
CA LYS A 28 6.56 1.40 26.68
C LYS A 28 5.12 1.75 26.29
N MET A 29 4.92 2.70 25.38
CA MET A 29 3.59 3.02 24.86
C MET A 29 2.99 1.88 24.03
N ARG A 30 3.81 1.22 23.20
CA ARG A 30 3.39 0.05 22.41
C ARG A 30 3.02 -1.14 23.29
N GLU A 31 3.72 -1.34 24.40
CA GLU A 31 3.43 -2.38 25.38
C GLU A 31 2.08 -2.15 26.11
N ALA A 32 1.52 -0.94 26.05
CA ALA A 32 0.27 -0.55 26.73
C ALA A 32 -0.93 -0.32 25.77
N LEU A 33 -0.78 -0.57 24.47
CA LEU A 33 -1.87 -0.42 23.50
C LEU A 33 -2.67 -1.72 23.38
N THR A 34 -3.53 -1.97 24.38
CA THR A 34 -4.56 -3.01 24.29
C THR A 34 -5.83 -2.36 23.76
N PHE A 35 -6.28 -2.79 22.58
CA PHE A 35 -7.58 -2.42 22.03
C PHE A 35 -8.51 -3.63 22.15
N ASP A 36 -9.72 -3.45 22.66
CA ASP A 36 -10.78 -4.46 22.53
C ASP A 36 -11.19 -4.54 21.05
N ALA A 37 -10.63 -5.50 20.33
CA ALA A 37 -11.10 -5.86 19.00
C ALA A 37 -12.33 -6.75 19.16
N PRO A 38 -13.50 -6.41 18.59
CA PRO A 38 -14.71 -7.21 18.71
C PRO A 38 -14.64 -8.43 17.78
N LEU A 39 -13.72 -9.35 18.06
CA LEU A 39 -13.58 -10.61 17.35
C LEU A 39 -14.00 -11.75 18.29
N GLU A 40 -15.22 -12.24 18.14
CA GLU A 40 -15.65 -13.48 18.78
C GLU A 40 -15.13 -14.67 17.95
N VAL A 41 -14.13 -15.38 18.49
CA VAL A 41 -13.54 -16.55 17.82
C VAL A 41 -14.24 -17.82 18.30
N ASN A 42 -14.92 -18.49 17.37
CA ASN A 42 -15.45 -19.83 17.60
C ASN A 42 -14.46 -20.86 17.02
N TRP A 43 -13.70 -21.51 17.90
CA TRP A 43 -12.75 -22.55 17.50
C TRP A 43 -13.42 -23.93 17.49
N ALA A 44 -13.49 -24.56 16.32
CA ALA A 44 -13.99 -25.93 16.14
C ALA A 44 -12.86 -26.86 15.68
N TRP A 45 -12.86 -28.11 16.15
CA TRP A 45 -11.89 -29.15 15.77
C TRP A 45 -12.27 -29.90 14.49
N ASP A 46 -13.35 -29.49 13.83
CA ASP A 46 -13.81 -30.11 12.60
C ASP A 46 -12.91 -29.69 11.44
N TYR A 47 -11.98 -30.58 11.07
CA TYR A 47 -11.06 -30.41 9.93
C TYR A 47 -11.75 -30.46 8.56
N VAL A 48 -13.06 -30.69 8.52
CA VAL A 48 -13.86 -30.71 7.30
C VAL A 48 -14.46 -29.32 7.12
N GLY A 49 -13.85 -28.51 6.25
CA GLY A 49 -14.47 -27.27 5.81
C GLY A 49 -15.86 -27.59 5.27
N GLN A 50 -16.91 -27.16 5.99
CA GLN A 50 -18.29 -27.54 5.69
C GLN A 50 -18.82 -26.91 4.40
N VAL A 51 -17.99 -26.15 3.69
CA VAL A 51 -18.28 -25.45 2.44
C VAL A 51 -17.24 -25.83 1.40
N GLU A 52 -17.63 -26.70 0.46
CA GLU A 52 -16.76 -27.22 -0.60
C GLU A 52 -16.21 -26.08 -1.48
N GLU A 53 -16.98 -25.01 -1.68
CA GLU A 53 -16.58 -23.83 -2.43
C GLU A 53 -15.40 -23.09 -1.79
N LEU A 54 -15.39 -22.96 -0.46
CA LEU A 54 -14.28 -22.34 0.27
C LEU A 54 -13.03 -23.20 0.21
N ARG A 55 -13.19 -24.53 0.30
CA ARG A 55 -12.08 -25.47 0.13
C ARG A 55 -11.49 -25.37 -1.28
N ARG A 56 -12.34 -25.32 -2.30
CA ARG A 56 -11.92 -25.14 -3.69
C ARG A 56 -11.19 -23.82 -3.88
N LEU A 57 -11.69 -22.73 -3.31
CA LEU A 57 -11.04 -21.42 -3.37
C LEU A 57 -9.65 -21.48 -2.71
N TYR A 58 -9.52 -22.12 -1.54
CA TYR A 58 -8.25 -22.30 -0.85
C TYR A 58 -7.24 -23.12 -1.66
N GLU A 59 -7.67 -24.24 -2.26
CA GLU A 59 -6.79 -25.06 -3.11
C GLU A 59 -6.32 -24.31 -4.37
N ILE A 60 -7.17 -23.46 -4.94
CA ILE A 60 -6.80 -22.57 -6.05
C ILE A 60 -5.81 -21.51 -5.57
N ALA A 61 -6.09 -20.86 -4.44
CA ALA A 61 -5.25 -19.81 -3.88
C ALA A 61 -3.83 -20.31 -3.62
N LYS A 62 -3.65 -21.47 -2.96
CA LYS A 62 -2.33 -22.06 -2.71
C LYS A 62 -1.46 -22.21 -3.96
N ARG A 63 -2.07 -22.46 -5.12
CA ARG A 63 -1.37 -22.70 -6.39
C ARG A 63 -1.20 -21.45 -7.23
N ARG A 64 -1.99 -20.41 -6.98
CA ARG A 64 -2.06 -19.19 -7.78
C ARG A 64 -1.69 -17.94 -7.00
N GLN A 65 -1.20 -18.12 -5.78
CA GLN A 65 -0.65 -17.03 -5.01
C GLN A 65 0.65 -16.61 -5.66
N TRP A 66 0.75 -15.32 -5.93
CA TRP A 66 1.92 -14.73 -6.54
C TRP A 66 3.13 -14.85 -5.61
N ASN A 67 4.24 -15.36 -6.14
CA ASN A 67 5.52 -15.42 -5.46
C ASN A 67 6.44 -14.35 -6.03
N ALA A 68 6.62 -13.25 -5.29
CA ALA A 68 7.46 -12.14 -5.73
C ALA A 68 8.92 -12.55 -6.02
N GLU A 69 9.46 -13.59 -5.37
CA GLU A 69 10.84 -14.04 -5.60
C GLU A 69 11.02 -14.85 -6.89
N GLU A 70 9.95 -15.47 -7.39
CA GLU A 70 9.99 -16.39 -8.54
C GLU A 70 9.27 -15.82 -9.77
N ASP A 71 8.16 -15.10 -9.57
CA ASP A 71 7.28 -14.61 -10.63
C ASP A 71 7.70 -13.24 -11.18
N LEU A 72 8.68 -12.57 -10.56
CA LEU A 72 9.25 -11.30 -11.03
C LEU A 72 10.75 -11.41 -11.30
N ASP A 73 11.18 -10.94 -12.46
CA ASP A 73 12.60 -10.71 -12.75
C ASP A 73 13.04 -9.36 -12.18
N TRP A 74 13.60 -9.40 -10.97
CA TRP A 74 14.14 -8.20 -10.30
C TRP A 74 15.42 -7.65 -10.95
N SER A 75 16.04 -8.37 -11.89
CA SER A 75 17.23 -7.90 -12.58
C SER A 75 16.92 -6.88 -13.68
N GLU A 76 15.65 -6.83 -14.13
CA GLU A 76 15.21 -5.91 -15.17
C GLU A 76 15.31 -4.44 -14.70
N GLN A 77 16.02 -3.63 -15.48
CA GLN A 77 16.17 -2.21 -15.20
C GLN A 77 15.02 -1.42 -15.83
N ILE A 78 14.25 -0.72 -14.99
CA ILE A 78 13.15 0.13 -15.46
C ILE A 78 13.68 1.53 -15.78
N ASP A 79 13.67 1.90 -17.06
CA ASP A 79 13.99 3.27 -17.53
C ASP A 79 12.68 4.02 -17.82
N ARG A 80 12.19 4.76 -16.82
CA ARG A 80 10.97 5.57 -16.91
C ARG A 80 10.98 6.59 -18.06
N LYS A 81 12.16 6.98 -18.56
CA LYS A 81 12.26 7.91 -19.70
C LYS A 81 12.06 7.22 -21.04
N LYS A 82 12.16 5.90 -21.12
CA LYS A 82 12.00 5.14 -22.37
C LYS A 82 10.80 4.19 -22.34
N GLN A 83 10.34 3.83 -21.15
CA GLN A 83 9.25 2.89 -20.94
C GLN A 83 7.98 3.62 -20.48
N TRP A 84 6.84 3.11 -20.91
CA TRP A 84 5.52 3.53 -20.45
C TRP A 84 5.20 2.83 -19.13
N GLY A 85 4.65 3.56 -18.15
CA GLY A 85 4.27 2.98 -16.86
C GLY A 85 3.02 2.10 -16.93
N GLN A 86 2.19 2.33 -17.95
CA GLN A 86 1.04 1.52 -18.34
C GLN A 86 0.60 1.93 -19.75
N ALA A 87 -0.34 1.19 -20.36
CA ALA A 87 -0.93 1.60 -21.62
C ALA A 87 -1.68 2.94 -21.46
N LYS A 88 -1.56 3.84 -22.45
CA LYS A 88 -2.11 5.20 -22.39
C LYS A 88 -3.63 5.18 -22.20
N GLU A 89 -4.29 4.21 -22.81
CA GLU A 89 -5.74 3.99 -22.76
C GLU A 89 -6.24 3.70 -21.32
N TYR A 90 -5.35 3.21 -20.45
CA TYR A 90 -5.62 2.96 -19.04
C TYR A 90 -5.14 4.08 -18.11
N SER A 91 -4.56 5.14 -18.65
CA SER A 91 -4.11 6.31 -17.89
C SER A 91 -4.94 7.55 -18.20
N PRO A 92 -5.97 7.86 -17.39
CA PRO A 92 -6.74 9.10 -17.53
C PRO A 92 -5.86 10.36 -17.48
N ILE A 93 -4.82 10.37 -16.64
CA ILE A 93 -3.88 11.49 -16.55
C ILE A 93 -3.10 11.65 -17.86
N ALA A 94 -2.57 10.56 -18.43
CA ALA A 94 -1.84 10.63 -19.69
C ALA A 94 -2.75 11.08 -20.86
N GLN A 95 -3.99 10.60 -20.92
CA GLN A 95 -4.96 11.04 -21.92
C GLN A 95 -5.26 12.53 -21.81
N CYS A 96 -5.43 13.07 -20.60
CA CYS A 96 -5.59 14.50 -20.40
C CYS A 96 -4.38 15.30 -20.89
N VAL A 97 -3.16 14.86 -20.59
CA VAL A 97 -1.92 15.52 -21.04
C VAL A 97 -1.83 15.51 -22.57
N GLU A 98 -2.14 14.39 -23.21
CA GLU A 98 -2.12 14.24 -24.67
C GLU A 98 -3.18 15.14 -25.33
N MET A 99 -4.41 15.17 -24.80
CA MET A 99 -5.50 16.03 -25.28
C MET A 99 -5.18 17.52 -25.17
N LEU A 100 -4.40 17.93 -24.18
CA LEU A 100 -3.94 19.31 -24.00
C LEU A 100 -2.72 19.66 -24.88
N GLY A 101 -2.25 18.73 -25.71
CA GLY A 101 -1.12 18.94 -26.62
C GLY A 101 0.24 18.77 -25.97
N GLY A 102 0.34 18.02 -24.87
CA GLY A 102 1.61 17.71 -24.22
C GLY A 102 2.55 16.89 -25.12
N ALA A 103 3.86 17.01 -24.89
CA ALA A 103 4.85 16.22 -25.64
C ALA A 103 4.77 14.74 -25.25
N GLU A 104 5.27 13.84 -26.11
CA GLU A 104 5.23 12.40 -25.85
C GLU A 104 5.92 12.01 -24.53
N ASP A 105 7.01 12.69 -24.20
CA ASP A 105 7.74 12.49 -22.94
C ASP A 105 6.89 12.86 -21.71
N ASP A 106 6.07 13.92 -21.82
CA ASP A 106 5.15 14.34 -20.76
C ASP A 106 4.00 13.35 -20.61
N VAL A 107 3.43 12.89 -21.74
CA VAL A 107 2.41 11.83 -21.75
C VAL A 107 2.97 10.55 -21.13
N ARG A 108 4.23 10.20 -21.43
CA ARG A 108 4.90 9.03 -20.85
C ARG A 108 5.11 9.18 -19.35
N SER A 109 5.57 10.35 -18.89
CA SER A 109 5.68 10.61 -17.45
C SER A 109 4.33 10.45 -16.75
N ALA A 110 3.26 10.99 -17.34
CA ALA A 110 1.91 10.89 -16.78
C ALA A 110 1.40 9.45 -16.62
N THR A 111 1.84 8.51 -17.47
CA THR A 111 1.48 7.08 -17.29
C THR A 111 2.04 6.49 -16.00
N TRP A 112 3.25 6.89 -15.59
CA TRP A 112 3.87 6.49 -14.33
C TRP A 112 3.19 7.15 -13.13
N ASP A 113 2.83 8.42 -13.24
CA ASP A 113 2.16 9.14 -12.14
C ASP A 113 0.77 8.56 -11.88
N ASN A 114 0.02 8.23 -12.94
CA ASN A 114 -1.26 7.54 -12.80
C ASN A 114 -1.10 6.15 -12.16
N PHE A 115 -0.05 5.41 -12.51
CA PHE A 115 0.22 4.09 -11.91
C PHE A 115 0.50 4.21 -10.41
N GLY A 116 1.38 5.15 -10.02
CA GLY A 116 1.67 5.43 -8.62
C GLY A 116 0.44 5.86 -7.82
N TYR A 117 -0.41 6.71 -8.42
CA TYR A 117 -1.69 7.11 -7.83
C TYR A 117 -2.61 5.90 -7.58
N VAL A 118 -2.78 5.02 -8.57
CA VAL A 118 -3.62 3.81 -8.44
C VAL A 118 -3.08 2.88 -7.35
N CYS A 119 -1.77 2.64 -7.30
CA CYS A 119 -1.14 1.84 -6.23
C CYS A 119 -1.40 2.45 -4.84
N SER A 120 -1.33 3.78 -4.72
CA SER A 120 -1.66 4.48 -3.48
C SER A 120 -3.13 4.28 -3.09
N GLN A 121 -4.08 4.37 -4.02
CA GLN A 121 -5.50 4.14 -3.73
C GLN A 121 -5.78 2.71 -3.27
N LEU A 122 -5.14 1.71 -3.90
CA LEU A 122 -5.23 0.31 -3.47
C LEU A 122 -4.74 0.13 -2.04
N LEU A 123 -3.55 0.66 -1.73
CA LEU A 123 -2.95 0.54 -0.40
C LEU A 123 -3.79 1.24 0.67
N HIS A 124 -4.37 2.40 0.36
CA HIS A 124 -5.31 3.08 1.26
C HIS A 124 -6.59 2.27 1.50
N GLY A 125 -7.13 1.62 0.46
CA GLY A 125 -8.32 0.78 0.58
C GLY A 125 -8.10 -0.46 1.43
N GLU A 126 -6.89 -1.03 1.45
CA GLU A 126 -6.54 -2.19 2.29
C GLU A 126 -6.29 -1.84 3.77
N GLN A 127 -5.97 -0.57 4.06
CA GLN A 127 -5.70 -0.08 5.40
C GLN A 127 -6.94 0.47 6.13
N ALA A 128 -8.05 0.62 5.42
CA ALA A 128 -9.32 1.16 5.92
C ALA A 128 -10.22 0.05 6.49
#